data_AF-A0A2M7BW53-F1
#
_entry.id   AF-A0A2M7BW53-F1
#
_cell.length_a   1.000
_cell.length_b   1.000
_cell.length_c   1.000
_cell.angle_alpha   90.00
_cell.angle_beta   90.00
_cell.angle_gamma   90.00
#
_symmetry.space_group_name_H-M   'P 1'
#
loop_
_entity.id
_entity.type
_entity.pdbx_description
1 polymer ?
#
loop_
_entity_poly.entity_id
_entity_poly.type
_entity_poly.pdbx_seq_one_letter_code
_entity_poly.pdbx_strand_id
1 'polypeptide(L)'
;MIITYSFPSDTVCLLKEGSKVDFQTFLLEKKIGKELEINIATELGIEPENIFRHLKKLVGEKVVKDDLLGEKKGLLSTKKFSSPETGIIKEIDHHKGILIIATTSKEKNKILSPFKGEVEKVNKESLQIKINKGEGFPVKNVAADFGGEVLYFESSSSYSSADLSQKIIFTDKINSYLQVKTEALGIKGYVTLEKLPEKPDSYFANLKNIDDFKKIKKLNYPYCTVMVQSAKIYFYQ
;
A
#
# COMPACT_ATOMS: atom_id res chain seq x y z
N MET A 1 23.75 5.29 -9.05
CA MET A 1 22.68 6.32 -9.06
C MET A 1 21.82 6.17 -7.81
N ILE A 2 21.29 7.26 -7.25
CA ILE A 2 20.41 7.21 -6.08
C ILE A 2 18.98 7.56 -6.48
N ILE A 3 18.03 6.72 -6.09
CA ILE A 3 16.59 6.96 -6.22
C ILE A 3 16.05 7.30 -4.83
N THR A 4 15.37 8.44 -4.71
CA THR A 4 14.68 8.81 -3.47
C THR A 4 13.21 8.44 -3.58
N TYR A 5 12.75 7.60 -2.68
CA TYR A 5 11.36 7.17 -2.55
C TYR A 5 10.75 7.79 -1.30
N SER A 6 9.63 8.48 -1.44
CA SER A 6 8.90 9.08 -0.34
C SER A 6 7.64 8.26 -0.06
N PHE A 7 7.29 8.10 1.21
CA PHE A 7 6.14 7.31 1.62
C PHE A 7 5.30 8.04 2.68
N PRO A 8 3.99 7.74 2.77
CA PRO A 8 3.09 8.40 3.71
C PRO A 8 3.49 8.22 5.18
N SER A 9 3.18 9.21 6.02
CA SER A 9 3.51 9.22 7.45
C SER A 9 2.76 8.16 8.28
N ASP A 10 1.68 7.58 7.76
CA ASP A 10 0.93 6.47 8.36
C ASP A 10 1.55 5.09 8.08
N THR A 11 2.70 5.06 7.41
CA THR A 11 3.47 3.84 7.13
C THR A 11 4.74 3.75 7.97
N VAL A 12 5.25 2.53 8.14
CA VAL A 12 6.54 2.26 8.78
C VAL A 12 7.45 1.59 7.76
N CYS A 13 8.64 2.16 7.54
CA CYS A 13 9.67 1.51 6.73
C CYS A 13 10.23 0.29 7.48
N LEU A 14 10.26 -0.86 6.82
CA LEU A 14 10.73 -2.14 7.38
C LEU A 14 12.23 -2.38 7.11
N LEU A 15 12.85 -1.55 6.30
CA LEU A 15 14.22 -1.72 5.85
C LEU A 15 15.23 -0.96 6.72
N LYS A 16 16.49 -1.40 6.67
CA LYS A 16 17.63 -0.76 7.33
C LYS A 16 18.67 -0.34 6.30
N GLU A 17 19.50 0.63 6.63
CA GLU A 17 20.66 1.01 5.83
C GLU A 17 21.59 -0.19 5.57
N GLY A 18 22.14 -0.27 4.35
CA GLY A 18 22.94 -1.39 3.85
C GLY A 18 22.14 -2.63 3.44
N SER A 19 20.80 -2.65 3.61
CA SER A 19 20.00 -3.82 3.21
C SER A 19 19.93 -3.93 1.69
N LYS A 20 20.17 -5.14 1.16
CA LYS A 20 19.83 -5.47 -0.22
C LYS A 20 18.32 -5.66 -0.32
N VAL A 21 17.73 -5.10 -1.37
CA VAL A 21 16.29 -5.17 -1.64
C VAL A 21 16.04 -5.70 -3.02
N ASP A 22 14.93 -6.43 -3.16
CA ASP A 22 14.38 -6.88 -4.43
C ASP A 22 12.85 -6.75 -4.42
N PHE A 23 12.21 -7.18 -5.51
CA PHE A 23 10.77 -7.04 -5.70
C PHE A 23 9.91 -7.96 -4.79
N GLN A 24 10.54 -8.85 -4.02
CA GLN A 24 9.88 -9.73 -3.04
C GLN A 24 10.13 -9.27 -1.59
N THR A 25 10.96 -8.24 -1.41
CA THR A 25 11.28 -7.67 -0.11
C THR A 25 10.15 -6.76 0.36
N PHE A 26 9.67 -6.92 1.60
CA PHE A 26 8.70 -5.98 2.18
C PHE A 26 9.38 -4.65 2.52
N LEU A 27 8.83 -3.56 1.96
CA LEU A 27 9.34 -2.20 2.11
C LEU A 27 8.63 -1.44 3.23
N LEU A 28 7.30 -1.39 3.18
CA LEU A 28 6.48 -0.64 4.12
C LEU A 28 5.48 -1.55 4.82
N GLU A 29 5.09 -1.14 6.02
CA GLU A 29 3.92 -1.63 6.72
C GLU A 29 2.94 -0.47 6.91
N LYS A 30 1.72 -0.61 6.37
CA LYS A 30 0.65 0.38 6.58
C LYS A 30 -0.05 0.09 7.90
N LYS A 31 -0.19 1.10 8.74
CA LYS A 31 -1.06 1.03 9.93
C LYS A 31 -2.50 1.14 9.47
N ILE A 32 -3.24 0.03 9.50
CA ILE A 32 -4.67 0.06 9.23
C ILE A 32 -5.37 0.53 10.50
N GLY A 33 -5.95 1.73 10.47
CA GLY A 33 -6.93 2.11 11.48
C GLY A 33 -8.18 1.25 11.31
N LYS A 34 -8.63 0.59 12.37
CA LYS A 34 -9.91 -0.11 12.42
C LYS A 34 -10.80 0.60 13.41
N GLU A 35 -12.09 0.65 13.10
CA GLU A 35 -13.10 1.10 14.05
C GLU A 35 -13.69 -0.14 14.71
N LEU A 36 -13.57 -0.18 16.04
CA LEU A 36 -14.19 -1.18 16.87
C LEU A 36 -15.48 -0.59 17.43
N GLU A 37 -16.60 -1.11 16.95
CA GLU A 37 -17.93 -0.77 17.46
C GLU A 37 -18.28 -1.68 18.64
N ILE A 38 -18.70 -1.10 19.77
CA ILE A 38 -19.06 -1.81 20.99
C ILE A 38 -20.44 -1.32 21.44
N ASN A 39 -21.41 -2.23 21.58
CA ASN A 39 -22.70 -1.92 22.19
C ASN A 39 -22.57 -1.91 23.73
N ILE A 40 -22.01 -0.82 24.27
CA ILE A 40 -21.69 -0.69 25.69
C ILE A 40 -22.95 -0.72 26.58
N ALA A 41 -24.09 -0.26 26.07
CA ALA A 41 -25.36 -0.31 26.78
C ALA A 41 -25.79 -1.75 27.06
N THR A 42 -25.70 -2.62 26.05
CA THR A 42 -25.99 -4.05 26.16
C THR A 42 -24.99 -4.74 27.08
N GLU A 43 -23.70 -4.45 26.92
CA GLU A 43 -22.64 -5.00 27.76
C GLU A 43 -22.80 -4.64 29.24
N LEU A 44 -23.31 -3.44 29.56
CA LEU A 44 -23.59 -3.03 30.94
C LEU A 44 -25.02 -3.34 31.41
N GLY A 45 -25.91 -3.79 30.52
CA GLY A 45 -27.32 -4.02 30.81
C GLY A 45 -28.04 -2.73 31.25
N ILE A 46 -27.85 -1.65 30.51
CA ILE A 46 -28.45 -0.33 30.73
C ILE A 46 -29.16 0.15 29.47
N GLU A 47 -30.08 1.09 29.62
CA GLU A 47 -30.68 1.77 28.47
C GLU A 47 -29.65 2.68 27.76
N PRO A 48 -29.68 2.75 26.42
CA PRO A 48 -28.81 3.62 25.61
C PRO A 48 -28.69 5.06 26.12
N GLU A 49 -29.81 5.65 26.51
CA GLU A 49 -29.90 7.05 26.95
C GLU A 49 -29.08 7.32 28.23
N ASN A 50 -28.78 6.28 29.00
CA ASN A 50 -28.07 6.37 30.27
C ASN A 50 -26.57 6.11 30.17
N ILE A 51 -26.00 5.80 28.98
CA ILE A 51 -24.60 5.37 28.86
C ILE A 51 -23.61 6.37 29.48
N PHE A 52 -23.82 7.68 29.33
CA PHE A 52 -22.91 8.71 29.84
C PHE A 52 -22.81 8.73 31.38
N ARG A 53 -23.81 8.19 32.09
CA ARG A 53 -23.78 8.06 33.57
C ARG A 53 -22.88 6.92 34.03
N HIS A 54 -22.60 5.97 33.13
CA HIS A 54 -21.91 4.73 33.44
C HIS A 54 -20.51 4.65 32.82
N LEU A 55 -20.24 5.43 31.78
CA LEU A 55 -18.94 5.52 31.13
C LEU A 55 -17.88 6.17 32.05
N LYS A 56 -16.66 5.67 31.95
CA LYS A 56 -15.46 6.20 32.63
C LYS A 56 -14.52 6.93 31.69
N LYS A 57 -14.79 6.84 30.39
CA LYS A 57 -13.99 7.41 29.31
C LYS A 57 -14.90 8.12 28.31
N LEU A 58 -14.44 9.23 27.76
CA LEU A 58 -15.15 10.12 26.85
C LEU A 58 -14.50 10.17 25.47
N VAL A 59 -15.21 10.77 24.50
CA VAL A 59 -14.70 11.00 23.15
C VAL A 59 -13.37 11.78 23.20
N GLY A 60 -12.40 11.33 22.42
CA GLY A 60 -11.05 11.89 22.35
C GLY A 60 -10.07 11.28 23.37
N GLU A 61 -10.56 10.53 24.37
CA GLU A 61 -9.67 9.88 25.34
C GLU A 61 -9.00 8.64 24.77
N LYS A 62 -7.73 8.47 25.14
CA LYS A 62 -6.96 7.25 24.89
C LYS A 62 -7.40 6.16 25.88
N VAL A 63 -7.53 4.95 25.36
CA VAL A 63 -7.84 3.74 26.10
C VAL A 63 -6.81 2.67 25.79
N VAL A 64 -6.33 1.98 26.81
CA VAL A 64 -5.47 0.80 26.69
C VAL A 64 -6.34 -0.45 26.80
N LYS A 65 -5.91 -1.55 26.18
CA LYS A 65 -6.53 -2.85 26.41
C LYS A 65 -6.68 -3.12 27.92
N ASP A 66 -7.85 -3.63 28.28
CA ASP A 66 -8.31 -3.92 29.64
C ASP A 66 -8.65 -2.70 30.51
N ASP A 67 -8.48 -1.46 30.01
CA ASP A 67 -8.95 -0.25 30.69
C ASP A 67 -10.46 -0.28 30.92
N LEU A 68 -10.91 0.11 32.12
CA LEU A 68 -12.33 0.19 32.44
C LEU A 68 -13.02 1.28 31.60
N LEU A 69 -13.93 0.88 30.72
CA LEU A 69 -14.70 1.79 29.87
C LEU A 69 -16.00 2.24 30.54
N GLY A 70 -16.63 1.36 31.32
CA GLY A 70 -17.85 1.70 32.05
C GLY A 70 -18.18 0.72 33.17
N GLU A 71 -18.98 1.20 34.11
CA GLU A 71 -19.49 0.39 35.21
C GLU A 71 -20.94 0.74 35.58
N LYS A 72 -21.74 -0.29 35.89
CA LYS A 72 -23.06 -0.18 36.48
C LYS A 72 -23.02 -0.71 37.90
N LYS A 73 -23.19 0.16 38.89
CA LYS A 73 -23.32 -0.22 40.31
C LYS A 73 -24.80 -0.42 40.65
N GLY A 74 -25.15 -1.63 41.08
CA GLY A 74 -26.44 -1.95 41.68
C GLY A 74 -26.33 -2.12 43.20
N LEU A 75 -27.46 -2.41 43.84
CA LEU A 75 -27.54 -2.63 45.29
C LEU A 75 -26.78 -3.89 45.75
N LEU A 76 -26.67 -4.91 44.89
CA LEU A 76 -26.09 -6.22 45.23
C LEU A 76 -24.91 -6.64 44.34
N SER A 77 -24.72 -6.00 43.19
CA SER A 77 -23.65 -6.37 42.25
C SER A 77 -23.17 -5.15 41.44
N THR A 78 -21.96 -5.25 40.91
CA THR A 78 -21.39 -4.25 39.98
C THR A 78 -21.03 -4.94 38.68
N LYS A 79 -21.59 -4.47 37.56
CA LYS A 79 -21.19 -4.92 36.21
C LYS A 79 -20.15 -3.95 35.67
N LYS A 80 -19.06 -4.47 35.12
CA LYS A 80 -17.95 -3.69 34.56
C LYS A 80 -17.70 -4.14 33.13
N PHE A 81 -17.31 -3.21 32.28
CA PHE A 81 -16.84 -3.51 30.93
C PHE A 81 -15.50 -2.81 30.69
N SER A 82 -14.53 -3.60 30.27
CA SER A 82 -13.16 -3.15 29.96
C SER A 82 -12.92 -3.16 28.46
N SER A 83 -12.02 -2.29 28.00
CA SER A 83 -11.69 -2.16 26.59
C SER A 83 -11.04 -3.43 26.06
N PRO A 84 -11.55 -4.05 24.98
CA PRO A 84 -10.91 -5.23 24.40
C PRO A 84 -9.63 -4.88 23.63
N GLU A 85 -9.44 -3.62 23.22
CA GLU A 85 -8.30 -3.14 22.43
C GLU A 85 -7.80 -1.76 22.89
N THR A 86 -6.56 -1.44 22.51
CA THR A 86 -5.97 -0.10 22.69
C THR A 86 -6.38 0.81 21.53
N GLY A 87 -6.80 2.04 21.83
CA GLY A 87 -7.23 2.99 20.82
C GLY A 87 -7.62 4.36 21.38
N ILE A 88 -8.39 5.11 20.60
CA ILE A 88 -8.99 6.40 20.98
C ILE A 88 -10.50 6.29 20.82
N ILE A 89 -11.27 6.73 21.81
CA ILE A 89 -12.73 6.80 21.66
C ILE A 89 -13.05 7.88 20.63
N LYS A 90 -13.58 7.45 19.49
CA LYS A 90 -13.92 8.34 18.37
C LYS A 90 -15.33 8.89 18.51
N GLU A 91 -16.25 8.06 18.97
CA GLU A 91 -17.68 8.38 19.01
C GLU A 91 -18.38 7.64 20.16
N ILE A 92 -19.40 8.30 20.71
CA ILE A 92 -20.34 7.72 21.67
C ILE A 92 -21.75 8.08 21.19
N ASP A 93 -22.49 7.08 20.70
CA ASP A 93 -23.88 7.21 20.27
C ASP A 93 -24.81 6.79 21.43
N HIS A 94 -25.44 7.78 22.06
CA HIS A 94 -26.35 7.60 23.19
C HIS A 94 -27.77 7.21 22.78
N HIS A 95 -28.12 7.29 21.50
CA HIS A 95 -29.39 6.78 21.00
C HIS A 95 -29.32 5.26 20.79
N LYS A 96 -28.17 4.76 20.30
CA LYS A 96 -27.95 3.33 20.07
C LYS A 96 -27.26 2.61 21.22
N GLY A 97 -26.63 3.36 22.13
CA GLY A 97 -25.88 2.79 23.25
C GLY A 97 -24.53 2.23 22.81
N ILE A 98 -23.93 2.84 21.79
CA ILE A 98 -22.75 2.34 21.09
C ILE A 98 -21.56 3.26 21.36
N LEU A 99 -20.38 2.66 21.49
CA LEU A 99 -19.10 3.34 21.61
C LEU A 99 -18.19 2.85 20.49
N ILE A 100 -17.56 3.78 19.75
CA ILE A 100 -16.64 3.47 18.66
C ILE A 100 -15.23 3.82 19.10
N ILE A 101 -14.34 2.82 19.08
CA ILE A 101 -12.90 2.99 19.35
C ILE A 101 -12.16 2.94 18.02
N ALA A 102 -11.43 4.00 17.69
CA ALA A 102 -10.43 3.94 16.64
C ALA A 102 -9.21 3.18 17.16
N THR A 103 -9.07 1.91 16.74
CA THR A 103 -7.95 1.04 17.08
C THR A 103 -6.96 1.02 15.93
N THR A 104 -5.70 0.69 16.23
CA THR A 104 -4.76 0.30 15.18
C THR A 104 -4.88 -1.20 15.03
N SER A 105 -5.43 -1.65 13.91
CA SER A 105 -5.56 -3.07 13.61
C SER A 105 -4.20 -3.76 13.64
N LYS A 106 -4.18 -4.99 14.16
CA LYS A 106 -3.01 -5.88 14.03
C LYS A 106 -2.80 -6.39 12.60
N GLU A 107 -3.78 -6.21 11.72
CA GLU A 107 -3.63 -6.51 10.30
C GLU A 107 -2.69 -5.48 9.69
N LYS A 108 -1.44 -5.91 9.59
CA LYS A 108 -0.34 -5.19 8.99
C LYS A 108 -0.39 -5.46 7.49
N ASN A 109 -0.85 -4.50 6.70
CA ASN A 109 -0.72 -4.63 5.25
C ASN A 109 0.71 -4.27 4.85
N LYS A 110 1.47 -5.28 4.44
CA LYS A 110 2.86 -5.11 4.01
C LYS A 110 2.90 -4.84 2.51
N ILE A 111 3.65 -3.82 2.15
CA ILE A 111 3.84 -3.40 0.76
C ILE A 111 5.22 -3.87 0.31
N LEU A 112 5.27 -4.56 -0.83
CA LEU A 112 6.52 -5.01 -1.45
C LEU A 112 7.30 -3.82 -2.01
N SER A 113 8.63 -3.94 -2.01
CA SER A 113 9.53 -2.97 -2.62
C SER A 113 9.31 -2.93 -4.14
N PRO A 114 9.11 -1.75 -4.73
CA PRO A 114 9.14 -1.60 -6.17
C PRO A 114 10.58 -1.49 -6.70
N PHE A 115 11.61 -1.65 -5.86
CA PHE A 115 13.01 -1.47 -6.20
C PHE A 115 13.82 -2.77 -6.07
N LYS A 116 14.91 -2.82 -6.85
CA LYS A 116 16.01 -3.77 -6.68
C LYS A 116 17.31 -2.97 -6.53
N GLY A 117 18.06 -3.17 -5.45
CA GLY A 117 19.23 -2.36 -5.15
C GLY A 117 19.67 -2.49 -3.70
N GLU A 118 20.34 -1.46 -3.18
CA GLU A 118 20.80 -1.39 -1.80
C GLU A 118 20.26 -0.13 -1.12
N VAL A 119 19.80 -0.25 0.11
CA VAL A 119 19.38 0.89 0.91
C VAL A 119 20.59 1.71 1.32
N GLU A 120 20.68 2.94 0.83
CA GLU A 120 21.74 3.87 1.22
C GLU A 120 21.39 4.63 2.50
N LYS A 121 20.14 5.09 2.61
CA LYS A 121 19.71 5.91 3.74
C LYS A 121 18.22 5.73 4.04
N VAL A 122 17.88 5.64 5.33
CA VAL A 122 16.48 5.61 5.80
C VAL A 122 16.17 6.87 6.60
N ASN A 123 15.16 7.62 6.17
CA ASN A 123 14.60 8.73 6.93
C ASN A 123 13.17 8.39 7.40
N LYS A 124 12.58 9.27 8.22
CA LYS A 124 11.23 9.08 8.76
C LYS A 124 10.15 8.85 7.69
N GLU A 125 10.24 9.54 6.55
CA GLU A 125 9.22 9.56 5.49
C GLU A 125 9.82 9.34 4.09
N SER A 126 11.08 8.90 4.03
CA SER A 126 11.75 8.63 2.76
C SER A 126 12.83 7.57 2.87
N LEU A 127 13.15 6.95 1.75
CA LEU A 127 14.21 5.98 1.56
C LEU A 127 15.07 6.38 0.36
N GLN A 128 16.39 6.23 0.49
CA GLN A 128 17.30 6.35 -0.64
C GLN A 128 17.80 4.96 -1.03
N ILE A 129 17.54 4.59 -2.28
CA ILE A 129 17.99 3.32 -2.87
C ILE A 129 19.14 3.62 -3.82
N LYS A 130 20.29 2.99 -3.57
CA LYS A 130 21.44 2.96 -4.46
C LYS A 130 21.26 1.82 -5.47
N ILE A 131 21.29 2.21 -6.74
CA ILE A 131 21.34 1.31 -7.90
C ILE A 131 22.66 1.51 -8.64
N ASN A 132 23.08 0.52 -9.43
CA ASN A 132 24.35 0.57 -10.15
C ASN A 132 24.30 1.67 -11.23
N LYS A 133 23.54 1.43 -12.28
CA LYS A 133 23.36 2.34 -13.42
C LYS A 133 21.89 2.40 -13.79
N GLY A 134 21.39 3.60 -14.04
CA GLY A 134 20.02 3.80 -14.45
C GLY A 134 19.76 5.19 -14.96
N GLU A 135 18.56 5.39 -15.48
CA GLU A 135 18.08 6.67 -15.98
C GLU A 135 16.59 6.83 -15.71
N GLY A 136 16.17 8.06 -15.39
CA GLY A 136 14.79 8.40 -15.08
C GLY A 136 14.10 9.12 -16.23
N PHE A 137 12.86 8.73 -16.51
CA PHE A 137 12.04 9.25 -17.60
C PHE A 137 10.67 9.69 -17.07
N PRO A 138 10.08 10.75 -17.63
CA PRO A 138 8.74 11.20 -17.24
C PRO A 138 7.65 10.24 -17.74
N VAL A 139 6.66 9.97 -16.88
CA VAL A 139 5.47 9.16 -17.20
C VAL A 139 4.18 9.92 -16.95
N LYS A 140 3.08 9.39 -17.50
CA LYS A 140 1.69 9.82 -17.32
C LYS A 140 0.79 8.59 -17.11
N ASN A 141 -0.43 8.80 -16.64
CA ASN A 141 -1.42 7.73 -16.40
C ASN A 141 -0.83 6.58 -15.57
N VAL A 142 -0.34 6.88 -14.37
CA VAL A 142 0.26 5.89 -13.47
C VAL A 142 -0.80 5.44 -12.47
N ALA A 143 -1.04 4.13 -12.37
CA ALA A 143 -2.02 3.57 -11.43
C ALA A 143 -1.54 3.58 -9.97
N ALA A 144 -0.31 3.16 -9.74
CA ALA A 144 0.31 3.02 -8.42
C ALA A 144 1.84 2.99 -8.55
N ASP A 145 2.56 2.95 -7.43
CA ASP A 145 3.99 2.64 -7.44
C ASP A 145 4.18 1.15 -7.75
N PHE A 146 5.05 0.82 -8.68
CA PHE A 146 5.38 -0.57 -9.01
C PHE A 146 6.77 -0.68 -9.62
N GLY A 147 7.35 -1.88 -9.58
CA GLY A 147 8.59 -2.17 -10.27
C GLY A 147 8.83 -3.65 -10.40
N GLY A 148 9.75 -4.02 -11.27
CA GLY A 148 9.91 -5.41 -11.69
C GLY A 148 10.93 -5.57 -12.79
N GLU A 149 11.07 -6.81 -13.23
CA GLU A 149 11.89 -7.15 -14.39
C GLU A 149 11.17 -6.77 -15.68
N VAL A 150 11.89 -6.18 -16.62
CA VAL A 150 11.34 -5.68 -17.87
C VAL A 150 11.46 -6.73 -18.95
N LEU A 151 10.35 -6.98 -19.65
CA LEU A 151 10.33 -7.68 -20.92
C LEU A 151 10.07 -6.67 -22.04
N TYR A 152 11.07 -6.45 -22.89
CA TYR A 152 10.93 -5.64 -24.09
C TYR A 152 10.15 -6.45 -25.12
N PHE A 153 8.86 -6.20 -25.17
CA PHE A 153 7.89 -7.06 -25.83
C PHE A 153 7.75 -6.71 -27.31
N GLU A 154 7.83 -7.74 -28.16
CA GLU A 154 7.67 -7.65 -29.60
C GLU A 154 6.53 -8.57 -30.03
N SER A 155 5.49 -8.00 -30.65
CA SER A 155 4.25 -8.72 -30.97
C SER A 155 4.43 -9.91 -31.91
N SER A 156 5.53 -9.96 -32.68
CA SER A 156 5.88 -11.06 -33.58
C SER A 156 6.52 -12.26 -32.87
N SER A 157 6.92 -12.11 -31.61
CA SER A 157 7.61 -13.14 -30.84
C SER A 157 6.62 -14.04 -30.09
N SER A 158 6.98 -15.32 -29.96
CA SER A 158 6.22 -16.26 -29.13
C SER A 158 6.77 -16.21 -27.70
N TYR A 159 5.89 -15.99 -26.73
CA TYR A 159 6.23 -15.95 -25.30
C TYR A 159 5.46 -17.03 -24.55
N SER A 160 6.17 -17.76 -23.69
CA SER A 160 5.57 -18.72 -22.76
C SER A 160 5.07 -18.01 -21.49
N SER A 161 4.34 -18.75 -20.64
CA SER A 161 3.97 -18.28 -19.31
C SER A 161 5.18 -17.96 -18.44
N ALA A 162 6.25 -18.76 -18.54
CA ALA A 162 7.49 -18.55 -17.79
C ALA A 162 8.20 -17.26 -18.21
N ASP A 163 8.11 -16.87 -19.48
CA ASP A 163 8.72 -15.64 -19.99
C ASP A 163 8.01 -14.38 -19.49
N LEU A 164 6.70 -14.47 -19.24
CA LEU A 164 5.83 -13.33 -18.94
C LEU A 164 5.54 -13.16 -17.44
N SER A 165 5.52 -14.26 -16.68
CA SER A 165 5.14 -14.25 -15.28
C SER A 165 5.99 -13.26 -14.46
N GLN A 166 5.30 -12.39 -13.72
CA GLN A 166 5.88 -11.36 -12.87
C GLN A 166 6.76 -10.31 -13.60
N LYS A 167 6.72 -10.26 -14.94
CA LYS A 167 7.42 -9.25 -15.74
C LYS A 167 6.59 -8.00 -15.97
N ILE A 168 7.27 -6.88 -16.21
CA ILE A 168 6.69 -5.66 -16.73
C ILE A 168 6.90 -5.66 -18.25
N ILE A 169 5.80 -5.66 -19.00
CA ILE A 169 5.83 -5.55 -20.45
C ILE A 169 6.15 -4.12 -20.84
N PHE A 170 7.21 -3.93 -21.63
CA PHE A 170 7.56 -2.67 -22.25
C PHE A 170 7.30 -2.76 -23.77
N THR A 171 6.38 -1.96 -24.29
CA THR A 171 6.02 -1.96 -25.72
C THR A 171 5.45 -0.61 -26.14
N ASP A 172 5.45 -0.26 -27.42
CA ASP A 172 4.87 1.01 -27.87
C ASP A 172 3.35 0.99 -27.77
N LYS A 173 2.73 -0.09 -28.26
CA LYS A 173 1.30 -0.36 -28.26
C LYS A 173 1.02 -1.85 -28.13
N ILE A 174 -0.17 -2.19 -27.65
CA ILE A 174 -0.65 -3.56 -27.55
C ILE A 174 -2.12 -3.62 -27.98
N ASN A 175 -2.52 -4.67 -28.69
CA ASN A 175 -3.93 -4.88 -29.04
C ASN A 175 -4.66 -5.62 -27.90
N SER A 176 -6.00 -5.55 -27.91
CA SER A 176 -6.86 -6.12 -26.86
C SER A 176 -6.60 -7.63 -26.64
N TYR A 177 -6.50 -8.40 -27.72
CA TYR A 177 -6.20 -9.85 -27.64
C TYR A 177 -4.88 -10.14 -26.91
N LEU A 178 -3.81 -9.43 -27.28
CA LEU A 178 -2.50 -9.61 -26.65
C LEU A 178 -2.50 -9.15 -25.20
N GLN A 179 -3.16 -8.02 -24.89
CA GLN A 179 -3.28 -7.53 -23.51
C GLN A 179 -3.93 -8.57 -22.60
N VAL A 180 -5.10 -9.10 -23.00
CA VAL A 180 -5.83 -10.11 -22.23
C VAL A 180 -4.97 -11.38 -22.08
N LYS A 181 -4.30 -11.81 -23.15
CA LYS A 181 -3.41 -12.97 -23.11
C LYS A 181 -2.26 -12.77 -22.13
N THR A 182 -1.57 -11.63 -22.15
CA THR A 182 -0.42 -11.39 -21.28
C THR A 182 -0.84 -11.21 -19.82
N GLU A 183 -1.99 -10.58 -19.55
CA GLU A 183 -2.60 -10.52 -18.20
C GLU A 183 -2.93 -11.92 -17.67
N ALA A 184 -3.56 -12.77 -18.48
CA ALA A 184 -3.86 -14.16 -18.11
C ALA A 184 -2.60 -15.01 -17.85
N LEU A 185 -1.46 -14.62 -18.42
CA LEU A 185 -0.15 -15.27 -18.20
C LEU A 185 0.61 -14.71 -17.00
N GLY A 186 0.01 -13.79 -16.23
CA GLY A 186 0.51 -13.39 -14.92
C GLY A 186 1.61 -12.34 -14.95
N ILE A 187 1.62 -11.46 -15.95
CA ILE A 187 2.48 -10.28 -15.93
C ILE A 187 2.23 -9.43 -14.67
N LYS A 188 3.21 -8.59 -14.33
CA LYS A 188 3.11 -7.62 -13.25
C LYS A 188 2.52 -6.28 -13.71
N GLY A 189 2.77 -5.89 -14.95
CA GLY A 189 2.24 -4.64 -15.47
C GLY A 189 2.77 -4.22 -16.84
N TYR A 190 2.37 -3.03 -17.26
CA TYR A 190 2.68 -2.44 -18.56
C TYR A 190 3.38 -1.10 -18.46
N VAL A 191 4.33 -0.87 -19.34
CA VAL A 191 4.88 0.45 -19.64
C VAL A 191 4.77 0.67 -21.14
N THR A 192 3.88 1.55 -21.55
CA THR A 192 3.57 1.75 -22.98
C THR A 192 3.69 3.20 -23.44
N LEU A 193 3.81 3.43 -24.76
CA LEU A 193 3.70 4.78 -25.30
C LEU A 193 2.23 5.18 -25.49
N GLU A 194 1.43 4.27 -26.06
CA GLU A 194 0.01 4.43 -26.29
C GLU A 194 -0.83 3.92 -25.11
N LYS A 195 -2.06 4.42 -24.98
CA LYS A 195 -3.00 3.92 -23.96
C LYS A 195 -3.33 2.44 -24.23
N LEU A 196 -3.53 1.69 -23.15
CA LEU A 196 -4.01 0.32 -23.24
C LEU A 196 -5.45 0.30 -23.79
N PRO A 197 -5.81 -0.65 -24.67
CA PRO A 197 -7.14 -0.76 -25.24
C PRO A 197 -8.20 -1.14 -24.19
N GLU A 198 -7.86 -2.04 -23.27
CA GLU A 198 -8.74 -2.48 -22.19
C GLU A 198 -8.29 -1.89 -20.85
N LYS A 199 -9.22 -1.78 -19.90
CA LYS A 199 -8.87 -1.45 -18.52
C LYS A 199 -8.03 -2.60 -17.93
N PRO A 200 -6.78 -2.35 -17.51
CA PRO A 200 -5.93 -3.42 -17.02
C PRO A 200 -6.26 -3.79 -15.57
N ASP A 201 -6.15 -5.08 -15.26
CA ASP A 201 -6.11 -5.59 -13.88
C ASP A 201 -4.71 -5.47 -13.27
N SER A 202 -3.69 -5.30 -14.12
CA SER A 202 -2.28 -5.15 -13.72
C SER A 202 -1.86 -3.69 -13.59
N TYR A 203 -0.67 -3.45 -13.02
CA TYR A 203 -0.11 -2.10 -12.97
C TYR A 203 0.16 -1.55 -14.37
N PHE A 204 0.08 -0.24 -14.55
CA PHE A 204 0.43 0.38 -15.81
C PHE A 204 0.97 1.81 -15.66
N ALA A 205 1.76 2.23 -16.65
CA ALA A 205 2.18 3.60 -16.86
C ALA A 205 2.36 3.88 -18.36
N ASN A 206 2.15 5.13 -18.78
CA ASN A 206 2.46 5.57 -20.13
C ASN A 206 3.68 6.50 -20.16
N LEU A 207 4.57 6.34 -21.13
CA LEU A 207 5.62 7.31 -21.41
C LEU A 207 5.01 8.59 -22.01
N LYS A 208 5.68 9.73 -21.78
CA LYS A 208 5.21 11.01 -22.31
C LYS A 208 5.61 11.25 -23.77
N ASN A 209 6.77 10.78 -24.20
CA ASN A 209 7.31 11.05 -25.53
C ASN A 209 7.98 9.82 -26.16
N ILE A 210 8.12 9.87 -27.48
CA ILE A 210 8.67 8.77 -28.29
C ILE A 210 10.20 8.66 -28.22
N ASP A 211 10.90 9.76 -27.95
CA ASP A 211 12.36 9.77 -27.88
C ASP A 211 12.87 9.03 -26.64
N ASP A 212 12.19 9.19 -25.51
CA ASP A 212 12.39 8.42 -24.29
C ASP A 212 12.14 6.93 -24.56
N PHE A 213 11.06 6.58 -25.27
CA PHE A 213 10.77 5.18 -25.63
C PHE A 213 11.92 4.56 -26.42
N LYS A 214 12.40 5.24 -27.47
CA LYS A 214 13.54 4.78 -28.28
C LYS A 214 14.81 4.63 -27.45
N LYS A 215 15.07 5.60 -26.56
CA LYS A 215 16.23 5.59 -25.67
C LYS A 215 16.16 4.43 -24.69
N ILE A 216 15.02 4.19 -24.05
CA ILE A 216 14.80 3.07 -23.14
C ILE A 216 15.02 1.74 -23.86
N LYS A 217 14.44 1.55 -25.06
CA LYS A 217 14.66 0.33 -25.86
C LYS A 217 16.15 0.11 -26.19
N LYS A 218 16.91 1.19 -26.44
CA LYS A 218 18.36 1.11 -26.68
C LYS A 218 19.15 0.78 -25.40
N LEU A 219 18.74 1.31 -24.25
CA LEU A 219 19.38 1.02 -22.96
C LEU A 219 19.19 -0.45 -22.55
N ASN A 220 18.03 -1.02 -22.86
CA ASN A 220 17.68 -2.42 -22.63
C ASN A 220 17.99 -2.88 -21.18
N TYR A 221 17.70 -2.01 -20.22
CA TYR A 221 17.92 -2.32 -18.81
C TYR A 221 16.90 -3.34 -18.29
N PRO A 222 17.34 -4.29 -17.45
CA PRO A 222 16.53 -5.43 -17.04
C PRO A 222 15.46 -5.08 -16.02
N TYR A 223 15.57 -3.93 -15.34
CA TYR A 223 14.66 -3.55 -14.26
C TYR A 223 14.05 -2.18 -14.50
N CYS A 224 12.83 -1.99 -13.98
CA CYS A 224 12.27 -0.66 -13.86
C CYS A 224 11.47 -0.47 -12.57
N THR A 225 11.34 0.80 -12.17
CA THR A 225 10.47 1.25 -11.07
C THR A 225 9.73 2.51 -11.48
N VAL A 226 8.41 2.50 -11.34
CA VAL A 226 7.52 3.65 -11.51
C VAL A 226 7.15 4.21 -10.14
N MET A 227 7.22 5.53 -10.02
CA MET A 227 6.84 6.26 -8.80
C MET A 227 5.80 7.34 -9.13
N VAL A 228 4.61 7.21 -8.56
CA VAL A 228 3.46 8.11 -8.76
C VAL A 228 3.81 9.53 -8.31
N GLN A 229 4.37 9.68 -7.11
CA GLN A 229 4.61 10.99 -6.49
C GLN A 229 5.54 11.88 -7.33
N SER A 230 6.53 11.27 -8.00
CA SER A 230 7.47 12.00 -8.86
C SER A 230 7.07 12.01 -10.34
N ALA A 231 6.02 11.28 -10.72
CA ALA A 231 5.63 11.00 -12.10
C ALA A 231 6.82 10.57 -12.99
N LYS A 232 7.69 9.70 -12.44
CA LYS A 232 8.86 9.17 -13.12
C LYS A 232 8.88 7.65 -13.13
N ILE A 233 9.44 7.09 -14.20
CA ILE A 233 9.93 5.73 -14.26
C ILE A 233 11.44 5.74 -14.32
N TYR A 234 12.09 4.82 -13.62
CA TYR A 234 13.52 4.61 -13.70
C TYR A 234 13.77 3.25 -14.33
N PHE A 235 14.62 3.18 -15.35
CA PHE A 235 15.14 1.92 -15.89
C PHE A 235 16.58 1.75 -15.42
N TYR A 236 16.96 0.55 -14.96
CA TYR A 236 18.26 0.33 -14.33
C TYR A 236 18.74 -1.13 -14.31
N GLN A 237 20.02 -1.30 -13.95
CA GLN A 237 20.71 -2.58 -13.71
C GLN A 237 20.85 -2.88 -12.21
#